data_AF-A0A2D7M401-F1
#
_entry.id   AF-A0A2D7M401-F1
#
_cell.length_a   1.000
_cell.length_b   1.000
_cell.length_c   1.000
_cell.angle_alpha   90.00
_cell.angle_beta   90.00
_cell.angle_gamma   90.00
#
_symmetry.space_group_name_H-M   'P 1'
#
loop_
_entity.id
_entity.type
_entity.pdbx_description
1 polymer ?
#
loop_
_entity_poly.entity_id
_entity_poly.type
_entity_poly.pdbx_seq_one_letter_code
_entity_poly.pdbx_strand_id
1 'polypeptide(L)'
;MKSIRGSLVFLCLLVSVLSLITLSRDDSPVKRGRGTVVPGVREVTPEKSTDPASRNDPVGDSGSQNEQQSDPQQPDRQQGDSEKTIGQEANPDLELQIRVLDADGGITAAGTPTGFFTGEGDPLLSVTPVLTASVKRLIAGNYEEGGVSLKPESPATVDLPVFKGRWIADCTLQKRDSDLLKIDRMMLLRPQSAEQRPLLVVPAMTRAPAGSRLRVQVVGDQRTLDGGILKVDGPEMTWVLPMVPRQWYAGLLKVQFVWSWEAATDDRREQILDLRGAEFVGKDWVWNGVLSVDTAAEAKRQGEEIRRWYRRALEEVEMSRDLLLVAGAHARGKRARLVRDDDRYSRLLTYPLAGVLDDLGRGKGFAEKRWRQLLDEELPLRWKPWVEPQAIPWPDRYPGPARNIPLLFHTLAKYSRLESTVIYMALGKERHRNDFVADFDWDPATERTQTLGKLRNFIDAIREKLEELEKD
;
A
#
# COMPACT_ATOMS: atom_id res chain seq x y z
N MET A 1 -12.06 21.29 -49.75
CA MET A 1 -12.19 21.05 -48.29
C MET A 1 -11.10 20.16 -47.65
N LYS A 2 -10.01 19.78 -48.34
CA LYS A 2 -8.92 18.98 -47.73
C LYS A 2 -7.72 19.80 -47.22
N SER A 3 -7.62 21.09 -47.56
CA SER A 3 -6.47 21.95 -47.21
C SER A 3 -6.60 22.65 -45.83
N ILE A 4 -7.82 22.89 -45.33
CA ILE A 4 -8.03 23.62 -44.06
C ILE A 4 -7.68 22.76 -42.83
N ARG A 5 -7.81 21.43 -42.93
CA ARG A 5 -7.49 20.51 -41.81
C ARG A 5 -5.99 20.40 -41.54
N GLY A 6 -5.14 20.58 -42.57
CA GLY A 6 -3.69 20.58 -42.39
C GLY A 6 -3.17 21.84 -41.66
N SER A 7 -3.72 23.01 -41.99
CA SER A 7 -3.33 24.27 -41.35
C SER A 7 -3.76 24.34 -39.88
N LEU A 8 -4.88 23.74 -39.51
CA LEU A 8 -5.35 23.76 -38.12
C LEU A 8 -4.48 22.87 -37.21
N VAL A 9 -4.08 21.69 -37.69
CA VAL A 9 -3.18 20.79 -36.95
C VAL A 9 -1.79 21.43 -36.78
N PHE A 10 -1.30 22.12 -37.81
CA PHE A 10 -0.02 22.82 -37.72
C PHE A 10 -0.07 24.00 -36.74
N LEU A 11 -1.18 24.76 -36.71
CA LEU A 11 -1.38 25.84 -35.75
C LEU A 11 -1.45 25.33 -34.30
N CYS A 12 -2.16 24.23 -34.05
CA CYS A 12 -2.23 23.62 -32.72
C CYS A 12 -0.87 23.13 -32.23
N LEU A 13 -0.06 22.51 -33.10
CA LEU A 13 1.29 22.08 -32.75
C LEU A 13 2.22 23.27 -32.46
N LEU A 14 2.11 24.36 -33.22
CA LEU A 14 2.93 25.55 -33.03
C LEU A 14 2.64 26.25 -31.69
N VAL A 15 1.37 26.32 -31.30
CA VAL A 15 0.94 26.87 -30.01
C VAL A 15 1.40 25.99 -28.85
N SER A 16 1.36 24.66 -28.98
CA SER A 16 1.88 23.74 -27.95
C SER A 16 3.40 23.86 -27.76
N VAL A 17 4.19 24.02 -28.83
CA VAL A 17 5.65 24.16 -28.73
C VAL A 17 6.04 25.51 -28.11
N LEU A 18 5.37 26.60 -28.49
CA LEU A 18 5.61 27.92 -27.89
C LEU A 18 5.25 27.96 -26.40
N SER A 19 4.18 27.26 -26.01
CA SER A 19 3.75 27.18 -24.60
C SER A 19 4.76 26.39 -23.74
N LEU A 20 5.38 25.37 -24.31
CA LEU A 20 6.42 24.58 -23.64
C LEU A 20 7.70 25.41 -23.40
N ILE A 21 8.07 26.27 -24.35
CA ILE A 21 9.28 27.11 -24.26
C ILE A 21 9.09 28.25 -23.25
N THR A 22 7.89 28.79 -23.10
CA THR A 22 7.61 29.86 -22.11
C THR A 22 7.48 29.35 -20.67
N LEU A 23 7.11 28.07 -20.47
CA LEU A 23 7.00 27.46 -19.14
C LEU A 23 8.33 26.92 -18.59
N SER A 24 9.36 26.80 -19.43
CA SER A 24 10.65 26.18 -19.07
C SER A 24 11.73 27.18 -18.66
N ARG A 25 11.39 28.45 -18.46
CA ARG A 25 12.37 29.53 -18.28
C ARG A 25 12.09 30.35 -17.03
N ASP A 26 12.13 29.70 -15.87
CA ASP A 26 12.21 30.40 -14.58
C ASP A 26 13.04 29.58 -13.58
N ASP A 27 14.37 29.67 -13.72
CA ASP A 27 15.33 29.20 -12.72
C ASP A 27 16.22 30.39 -12.34
N SER A 28 15.98 30.97 -11.17
CA SER A 28 16.86 31.96 -10.54
C SER A 28 17.60 31.32 -9.35
N PRO A 29 18.94 31.48 -9.23
CA PRO A 29 19.72 30.84 -8.19
C PRO A 29 19.81 31.71 -6.93
N VAL A 30 19.41 31.19 -5.77
CA VAL A 30 19.65 31.86 -4.48
C VAL A 30 20.78 31.18 -3.68
N LYS A 31 21.71 32.05 -3.29
CA LYS A 31 23.02 31.89 -2.67
C LYS A 31 23.04 31.09 -1.36
N ARG A 32 24.09 30.28 -1.19
CA ARG A 32 24.57 29.73 0.08
C ARG A 32 25.13 30.84 0.98
N GLY A 33 24.57 30.99 2.18
CA GLY A 33 25.13 31.79 3.28
C GLY A 33 25.86 30.92 4.29
N ARG A 34 27.11 31.28 4.60
CA ARG A 34 27.96 30.72 5.65
C ARG A 34 27.50 31.16 7.04
N GLY A 35 27.54 30.22 7.98
CA GLY A 35 28.29 30.33 9.24
C GLY A 35 27.62 31.06 10.41
N THR A 36 27.31 30.30 11.46
CA THR A 36 27.60 30.72 12.84
C THR A 36 27.82 29.49 13.72
N VAL A 37 29.01 29.43 14.31
CA VAL A 37 29.46 28.48 15.34
C VAL A 37 29.07 29.05 16.69
N VAL A 38 28.46 28.24 17.58
CA VAL A 38 28.51 28.46 19.04
C VAL A 38 28.62 27.09 19.74
N PRO A 39 29.41 26.97 20.82
CA PRO A 39 30.03 25.72 21.24
C PRO A 39 29.40 25.08 22.49
N GLY A 40 29.69 23.79 22.66
CA GLY A 40 29.72 23.11 23.95
C GLY A 40 28.43 22.42 24.36
N VAL A 41 28.47 21.09 24.47
CA VAL A 41 28.20 20.33 25.70
C VAL A 41 28.74 18.90 25.51
N ARG A 42 29.31 18.39 26.59
CA ARG A 42 30.25 17.28 26.75
C ARG A 42 29.78 15.91 26.25
N GLU A 43 30.71 15.20 25.61
CA GLU A 43 30.77 13.73 25.59
C GLU A 43 30.88 13.18 27.01
N VAL A 44 30.06 12.18 27.34
CA VAL A 44 30.38 11.17 28.35
C VAL A 44 29.90 9.80 27.87
N THR A 45 30.86 8.93 27.61
CA THR A 45 30.82 7.46 27.69
C THR A 45 32.20 7.08 28.27
N PRO A 46 32.44 5.91 28.89
CA PRO A 46 31.62 4.69 28.96
C PRO A 46 31.58 4.04 30.37
N GLU A 47 30.84 2.93 30.54
CA GLU A 47 31.43 1.68 31.04
C GLU A 47 30.52 0.44 30.95
N LYS A 48 31.21 -0.69 30.74
CA LYS A 48 30.79 -2.10 30.62
C LYS A 48 30.73 -2.76 32.00
N SER A 49 29.86 -3.76 32.19
CA SER A 49 30.17 -5.13 32.66
C SER A 49 28.85 -5.90 32.92
N THR A 50 28.58 -7.02 32.23
CA THR A 50 28.86 -8.45 32.52
C THR A 50 27.63 -9.24 32.99
N ASP A 51 27.22 -10.20 32.14
CA ASP A 51 26.52 -11.46 32.44
C ASP A 51 27.38 -12.38 33.36
N PRO A 52 26.84 -13.41 34.09
CA PRO A 52 26.21 -14.59 33.46
C PRO A 52 25.13 -15.43 34.23
N ALA A 53 24.31 -16.12 33.44
CA ALA A 53 23.72 -17.48 33.51
C ALA A 53 23.44 -18.23 34.84
N SER A 54 22.23 -18.85 34.96
CA SER A 54 22.09 -20.31 35.20
C SER A 54 20.64 -20.86 35.05
N ARG A 55 20.50 -21.83 34.13
CA ARG A 55 19.70 -23.08 34.09
C ARG A 55 18.78 -23.52 35.26
N ASN A 56 17.53 -23.94 34.95
CA ASN A 56 16.98 -25.33 34.89
C ASN A 56 15.46 -25.41 35.22
N ASP A 57 14.69 -26.11 34.36
CA ASP A 57 13.32 -26.68 34.56
C ASP A 57 13.37 -27.95 35.50
N PRO A 58 12.33 -28.80 35.71
CA PRO A 58 10.93 -28.86 35.19
C PRO A 58 9.83 -29.37 36.18
N VAL A 59 8.67 -29.72 35.61
CA VAL A 59 7.59 -30.67 36.04
C VAL A 59 6.37 -29.96 36.66
N GLY A 60 5.21 -29.91 36.01
CA GLY A 60 4.24 -30.99 35.72
C GLY A 60 2.96 -30.62 36.51
N ASP A 61 1.72 -30.92 36.17
CA ASP A 61 1.05 -31.78 35.20
C ASP A 61 -0.47 -31.43 35.33
N SER A 62 -1.25 -31.63 34.27
CA SER A 62 -2.69 -31.98 34.24
C SER A 62 -3.69 -31.15 35.09
N GLY A 63 -4.73 -30.52 34.52
CA GLY A 63 -5.77 -31.14 33.71
C GLY A 63 -7.12 -30.74 34.32
N SER A 64 -7.93 -29.95 33.62
CA SER A 64 -9.21 -30.39 33.05
C SER A 64 -10.46 -29.96 33.85
N GLN A 65 -11.37 -29.36 33.07
CA GLN A 65 -12.82 -29.46 33.16
C GLN A 65 -13.59 -28.55 34.13
N ASN A 66 -13.99 -27.41 33.56
CA ASN A 66 -15.32 -26.83 33.73
C ASN A 66 -16.40 -27.84 33.34
N GLU A 67 -17.46 -27.93 34.14
CA GLU A 67 -18.84 -28.06 33.67
C GLU A 67 -19.84 -27.72 34.79
N GLN A 68 -21.01 -27.22 34.37
CA GLN A 68 -22.27 -26.94 35.09
C GLN A 68 -22.47 -25.50 35.62
N GLN A 69 -23.21 -24.64 34.90
CA GLN A 69 -24.67 -24.56 34.64
C GLN A 69 -25.55 -24.17 35.84
N SER A 70 -26.00 -22.92 35.78
CA SER A 70 -27.37 -22.37 36.01
C SER A 70 -28.01 -22.35 37.41
N ASP A 71 -28.16 -21.11 37.92
CA ASP A 71 -29.39 -20.41 38.40
C ASP A 71 -30.30 -21.04 39.48
N PRO A 72 -31.21 -20.25 40.11
CA PRO A 72 -31.16 -18.84 40.56
C PRO A 72 -31.76 -18.68 41.98
N GLN A 73 -31.48 -17.57 42.70
CA GLN A 73 -32.45 -16.90 43.62
C GLN A 73 -31.81 -15.74 44.40
N GLN A 74 -32.39 -14.55 44.24
CA GLN A 74 -32.36 -13.46 45.24
C GLN A 74 -33.27 -13.85 46.43
N PRO A 75 -32.97 -13.38 47.67
CA PRO A 75 -33.48 -12.08 48.10
C PRO A 75 -32.55 -11.22 48.99
N ASP A 76 -32.74 -9.92 48.82
CA ASP A 76 -32.56 -8.75 49.71
C ASP A 76 -31.64 -8.75 50.96
N ARG A 77 -30.77 -7.72 50.93
CA ARG A 77 -30.40 -6.74 51.99
C ARG A 77 -29.87 -7.24 53.34
N GLN A 78 -28.59 -6.92 53.63
CA GLN A 78 -28.18 -5.89 54.62
C GLN A 78 -26.64 -5.77 54.76
N GLN A 79 -26.18 -4.52 54.67
CA GLN A 79 -25.08 -3.86 55.40
C GLN A 79 -23.88 -4.65 55.95
N GLY A 80 -22.68 -4.25 55.53
CA GLY A 80 -21.44 -4.50 56.27
C GLY A 80 -20.20 -4.26 55.41
N ASP A 81 -19.51 -3.15 55.65
CA ASP A 81 -18.23 -2.80 55.03
C ASP A 81 -17.21 -3.94 55.09
N SER A 82 -16.60 -4.21 53.95
CA SER A 82 -15.26 -4.78 53.88
C SER A 82 -14.63 -4.25 52.60
N GLU A 83 -13.78 -3.26 52.77
CA GLU A 83 -12.74 -2.87 51.84
C GLU A 83 -12.10 -4.10 51.22
N LYS A 84 -12.53 -4.44 50.01
CA LYS A 84 -11.64 -5.00 49.01
C LYS A 84 -11.60 -3.98 47.91
N THR A 85 -10.59 -3.14 48.01
CA THR A 85 -9.91 -2.52 46.87
C THR A 85 -9.96 -3.52 45.72
N ILE A 86 -10.94 -3.35 44.83
CA ILE A 86 -10.88 -3.95 43.51
C ILE A 86 -9.60 -3.34 42.96
N GLY A 87 -8.56 -4.17 42.92
CA GLY A 87 -7.30 -3.81 42.31
C GLY A 87 -7.65 -3.18 40.98
N GLN A 88 -7.28 -1.91 40.84
CA GLN A 88 -7.21 -1.26 39.55
C GLN A 88 -6.44 -2.24 38.67
N GLU A 89 -7.15 -2.96 37.80
CA GLU A 89 -6.51 -3.53 36.62
C GLU A 89 -5.79 -2.36 35.99
N ALA A 90 -4.46 -2.44 35.97
CA ALA A 90 -3.61 -1.41 35.40
C ALA A 90 -4.17 -1.11 34.01
N ASN A 91 -4.72 0.10 33.86
CA ASN A 91 -5.15 0.60 32.57
C ASN A 91 -3.93 0.47 31.64
N PRO A 92 -3.99 -0.28 30.53
CA PRO A 92 -2.81 -0.48 29.71
C PRO A 92 -2.42 0.87 29.13
N ASP A 93 -1.24 1.37 29.50
CA ASP A 93 -0.70 2.60 28.94
C ASP A 93 -0.74 2.52 27.41
N LEU A 94 -1.29 3.55 26.77
CA LEU A 94 -1.27 3.66 25.31
C LEU A 94 0.15 4.05 24.89
N GLU A 95 0.81 3.16 24.15
CA GLU A 95 2.13 3.43 23.57
C GLU A 95 1.94 3.97 22.15
N LEU A 96 2.31 5.24 21.94
CA LEU A 96 2.21 5.93 20.65
C LEU A 96 3.58 6.09 20.03
N GLN A 97 3.69 5.71 18.76
CA GLN A 97 4.77 6.12 17.88
C GLN A 97 4.28 7.27 16.98
N ILE A 98 4.69 8.50 17.27
CA ILE A 98 4.25 9.70 16.56
C ILE A 98 5.31 10.14 15.56
N ARG A 99 4.87 10.45 14.34
CA ARG A 99 5.69 11.00 13.25
C ARG A 99 5.01 12.23 12.68
N VAL A 100 5.78 13.30 12.52
CA VAL A 100 5.32 14.48 11.79
C VAL A 100 5.93 14.44 10.40
N LEU A 101 5.07 14.53 9.40
CA LEU A 101 5.37 14.31 8.00
C LEU A 101 5.02 15.57 7.21
N ASP A 102 5.86 15.97 6.27
CA ASP A 102 5.52 17.01 5.31
C ASP A 102 4.45 16.51 4.32
N ALA A 103 3.97 17.40 3.44
CA ALA A 103 2.97 17.04 2.45
C ALA A 103 3.48 16.07 1.36
N ASP A 104 4.77 15.74 1.35
CA ASP A 104 5.38 14.77 0.44
C ASP A 104 5.62 13.41 1.18
N GLY A 105 5.27 13.32 2.47
CA GLY A 105 5.44 12.14 3.31
C GLY A 105 6.84 12.00 3.94
N GLY A 106 7.69 13.03 3.83
CA GLY A 106 9.01 13.09 4.45
C GLY A 106 8.92 13.43 5.94
N ILE A 107 9.78 12.83 6.77
CA ILE A 107 9.81 13.16 8.20
C ILE A 107 10.35 14.59 8.40
N THR A 108 9.61 15.40 9.16
CA THR A 108 10.01 16.78 9.48
C THR A 108 11.09 16.83 10.57
N ALA A 109 11.77 17.97 10.69
CA ALA A 109 12.73 18.20 11.75
C ALA A 109 12.08 18.20 13.15
N ALA A 110 12.89 17.89 14.16
CA ALA A 110 12.50 18.04 15.57
C ALA A 110 12.13 19.50 15.88
N GLY A 111 11.24 19.70 16.86
CA GLY A 111 10.62 20.95 17.24
C GLY A 111 9.25 21.18 16.58
N THR A 112 8.89 20.40 15.57
CA THR A 112 7.60 20.55 14.89
C THR A 112 6.45 20.08 15.79
N PRO A 113 5.41 20.91 16.03
CA PRO A 113 4.25 20.50 16.81
C PRO A 113 3.59 19.27 16.20
N THR A 114 3.08 18.35 17.02
CA THR A 114 2.40 17.13 16.51
C THR A 114 0.91 17.35 16.25
N GLY A 115 0.27 18.31 16.93
CA GLY A 115 -1.19 18.50 16.92
C GLY A 115 -1.94 17.60 17.91
N PHE A 116 -1.20 16.84 18.73
CA PHE A 116 -1.73 16.05 19.82
C PHE A 116 -1.38 16.64 21.17
N PHE A 117 -2.27 16.41 22.14
CA PHE A 117 -2.16 16.82 23.52
C PHE A 117 -2.40 15.62 24.43
N THR A 118 -1.75 15.60 25.59
CA THR A 118 -2.07 14.66 26.65
C THR A 118 -3.46 14.97 27.22
N GLY A 119 -4.09 14.01 27.90
CA GLY A 119 -5.36 14.23 28.60
C GLY A 119 -5.33 15.30 29.70
N GLU A 120 -4.14 15.78 30.08
CA GLU A 120 -3.93 16.87 31.03
C GLU A 120 -3.76 18.24 30.33
N GLY A 121 -3.77 18.26 28.99
CA GLY A 121 -3.72 19.46 28.16
C GLY A 121 -2.32 19.82 27.64
N ASP A 122 -1.28 19.03 27.96
CA ASP A 122 0.09 19.33 27.53
C ASP A 122 0.34 18.94 26.08
N PRO A 123 0.92 19.81 25.24
CA PRO A 123 1.20 19.50 23.85
C PRO A 123 2.32 18.47 23.71
N LEU A 124 2.12 17.49 22.84
CA LEU A 124 3.17 16.58 22.41
C LEU A 124 3.98 17.25 21.30
N LEU A 125 5.27 17.50 21.58
CA LEU A 125 6.20 18.09 20.62
C LEU A 125 7.09 16.99 20.02
N SER A 126 7.38 17.06 18.72
CA SER A 126 8.37 16.17 18.11
C SER A 126 9.75 16.56 18.63
N VAL A 127 10.27 15.87 19.64
CA VAL A 127 11.67 16.05 20.11
C VAL A 127 12.66 15.24 19.29
N THR A 128 12.17 14.23 18.58
CA THR A 128 12.91 13.33 17.69
C THR A 128 12.08 13.09 16.43
N PRO A 129 12.71 12.66 15.31
CA PRO A 129 12.00 12.32 14.06
C PRO A 129 10.86 11.30 14.25
N VAL A 130 10.99 10.45 15.26
CA VAL A 130 9.96 9.53 15.75
C VAL A 130 9.90 9.69 17.26
N LEU A 131 8.73 10.07 17.78
CA LEU A 131 8.48 10.20 19.21
C LEU A 131 7.74 8.95 19.70
N THR A 132 8.27 8.27 20.71
CA THR A 132 7.53 7.24 21.43
C THR A 132 7.02 7.83 22.75
N ALA A 133 5.72 7.79 22.98
CA ALA A 133 5.08 8.34 24.18
C ALA A 133 4.10 7.33 24.78
N SER A 134 4.16 7.16 26.11
CA SER A 134 3.13 6.45 26.87
C SER A 134 2.16 7.47 27.45
N VAL A 135 0.89 7.41 27.06
CA VAL A 135 -0.13 8.36 27.53
C VAL A 135 -1.37 7.62 28.04
N LYS A 136 -2.07 8.22 29.01
CA LYS A 136 -3.34 7.67 29.51
C LYS A 136 -4.54 8.07 28.66
N ARG A 137 -4.46 9.24 28.02
CA ARG A 137 -5.51 9.85 27.20
C ARG A 137 -4.87 10.77 26.17
N LEU A 138 -5.43 10.77 24.97
CA LEU A 138 -4.95 11.54 23.82
C LEU A 138 -6.06 12.45 23.33
N ILE A 139 -5.71 13.72 23.15
CA ILE A 139 -6.59 14.77 22.63
C ILE A 139 -5.98 15.27 21.32
N ALA A 140 -6.79 15.41 20.28
CA ALA A 140 -6.38 16.02 19.01
C ALA A 140 -6.96 17.43 18.87
N GLY A 141 -6.19 18.37 18.33
CA GLY A 141 -6.63 19.76 18.13
C GLY A 141 -5.72 20.57 17.20
N ASN A 142 -6.16 21.78 16.86
CA ASN A 142 -5.38 22.73 16.05
C ASN A 142 -4.17 23.25 16.83
N TYR A 143 -3.09 23.58 16.13
CA TYR A 143 -1.93 24.29 16.67
C TYR A 143 -1.70 25.54 15.83
N GLU A 144 -1.92 26.74 16.39
CA GLU A 144 -1.55 27.97 15.70
C GLU A 144 -0.02 28.15 15.73
N GLU A 145 0.57 28.30 14.55
CA GLU A 145 1.95 28.74 14.39
C GLU A 145 2.03 30.24 14.75
N GLY A 146 2.65 30.61 15.86
CA GLY A 146 2.72 32.02 16.29
C GLY A 146 2.90 32.31 17.78
N GLY A 147 3.01 31.30 18.64
CA GLY A 147 3.39 31.50 20.06
C GLY A 147 2.25 31.91 21.00
N VAL A 148 0.99 31.78 20.59
CA VAL A 148 -0.14 31.85 21.53
C VAL A 148 -0.35 30.46 22.13
N SER A 149 -0.03 30.35 23.41
CA SER A 149 -0.26 29.16 24.24
C SER A 149 -1.72 28.74 24.19
N LEU A 150 -1.97 27.50 23.75
CA LEU A 150 -3.26 26.85 23.88
C LEU A 150 -3.50 26.54 25.35
N LYS A 151 -4.36 27.34 25.99
CA LYS A 151 -5.07 26.87 27.18
C LYS A 151 -6.16 25.90 26.72
N PRO A 152 -6.36 24.77 27.42
CA PRO A 152 -7.35 23.73 27.08
C PRO A 152 -8.83 24.17 27.09
N GLU A 153 -9.13 25.46 27.29
CA GLU A 153 -10.50 25.99 27.49
C GLU A 153 -11.17 26.59 26.23
N SER A 154 -10.64 26.36 25.01
CA SER A 154 -11.40 26.61 23.75
C SER A 154 -10.79 25.92 22.51
N PRO A 155 -11.59 25.55 21.50
CA PRO A 155 -12.81 24.74 21.55
C PRO A 155 -12.88 23.78 20.34
N ALA A 156 -11.89 22.92 20.11
CA ALA A 156 -12.04 21.81 19.13
C ALA A 156 -11.15 20.62 19.48
N THR A 157 -11.04 20.34 20.78
CA THR A 157 -10.35 19.15 21.27
C THR A 157 -11.33 17.99 21.31
N VAL A 158 -10.98 16.88 20.66
CA VAL A 158 -11.78 15.65 20.72
C VAL A 158 -10.97 14.57 21.42
N ASP A 159 -11.60 13.96 22.41
CA ASP A 159 -11.11 12.74 23.01
C ASP A 159 -11.14 11.64 21.98
N LEU A 160 -9.96 11.08 21.72
CA LEU A 160 -9.88 9.93 20.87
C LEU A 160 -10.34 8.68 21.64
N PRO A 161 -11.07 7.77 20.99
CA PRO A 161 -11.65 6.60 21.65
C PRO A 161 -10.56 5.74 22.32
N VAL A 162 -10.91 5.10 23.44
CA VAL A 162 -9.98 4.39 24.33
C VAL A 162 -9.12 3.38 23.55
N PHE A 163 -7.87 3.75 23.38
CA PHE A 163 -6.85 2.95 22.74
C PHE A 163 -6.32 1.89 23.70
N LYS A 164 -6.17 0.65 23.23
CA LYS A 164 -5.40 -0.37 23.95
C LYS A 164 -4.19 -0.79 23.12
N GLY A 165 -3.03 -0.86 23.75
CA GLY A 165 -1.80 -1.34 23.13
C GLY A 165 -1.09 -0.26 22.32
N ARG A 166 -0.35 -0.70 21.29
CA ARG A 166 0.53 0.14 20.48
C ARG A 166 -0.18 0.75 19.29
N TRP A 167 0.08 2.03 19.05
CA TRP A 167 -0.49 2.81 17.97
C TRP A 167 0.59 3.62 17.27
N ILE A 168 0.43 3.83 15.97
CA ILE A 168 1.27 4.70 15.15
C ILE A 168 0.41 5.91 14.75
N ALA A 169 0.92 7.11 14.98
CA ALA A 169 0.26 8.36 14.62
C ALA A 169 1.08 9.10 13.56
N ASP A 170 0.57 9.14 12.33
CA ASP A 170 1.18 9.83 11.20
C ASP A 170 0.50 11.20 11.00
N CYS A 171 1.18 12.28 11.41
CA CYS A 171 0.70 13.66 11.30
C CYS A 171 1.21 14.29 10.00
N THR A 172 0.38 14.35 8.96
CA THR A 172 0.75 14.89 7.64
C THR A 172 0.39 16.37 7.54
N LEU A 173 1.39 17.24 7.39
CA LEU A 173 1.22 18.67 7.15
C LEU A 173 0.60 18.91 5.77
N GLN A 174 -0.26 19.92 5.67
CA GLN A 174 -0.88 20.33 4.42
C GLN A 174 -0.22 21.61 3.89
N LYS A 175 -0.09 21.73 2.56
CA LYS A 175 0.48 22.92 1.90
C LYS A 175 -0.60 23.86 1.33
N ARG A 176 -1.88 23.72 1.70
CA ARG A 176 -3.00 24.38 1.01
C ARG A 176 -4.07 24.94 1.94
N ASP A 177 -4.21 26.25 1.88
CA ASP A 177 -5.36 26.97 2.42
C ASP A 177 -6.45 27.17 1.35
N SER A 178 -7.70 27.27 1.80
CA SER A 178 -8.86 27.59 0.95
C SER A 178 -9.79 28.57 1.66
N ASP A 179 -10.60 29.25 0.85
CA ASP A 179 -11.71 30.12 1.22
C ASP A 179 -12.71 29.51 2.22
N LEU A 180 -13.07 28.23 2.10
CA LEU A 180 -14.07 27.59 3.00
C LEU A 180 -13.48 26.70 4.09
N LEU A 181 -12.27 26.17 3.89
CA LEU A 181 -11.69 25.17 4.78
C LEU A 181 -10.18 25.35 4.86
N LYS A 182 -9.69 25.42 6.09
CA LYS A 182 -8.27 25.39 6.43
C LYS A 182 -8.00 24.15 7.27
N ILE A 183 -7.08 23.32 6.80
CA ILE A 183 -6.59 22.13 7.48
C ILE A 183 -5.08 22.23 7.43
N ASP A 184 -4.43 22.50 8.57
CA ASP A 184 -2.97 22.58 8.63
C ASP A 184 -2.32 21.19 8.62
N ARG A 185 -3.05 20.19 9.13
CA ARG A 185 -2.56 18.82 9.27
C ARG A 185 -3.70 17.81 9.28
N MET A 186 -3.40 16.60 8.82
CA MET A 186 -4.24 15.42 9.02
C MET A 186 -3.49 14.38 9.81
N MET A 187 -4.19 13.64 10.66
CA MET A 187 -3.58 12.63 11.51
C MET A 187 -4.18 11.27 11.21
N LEU A 188 -3.33 10.32 10.82
CA LEU A 188 -3.71 8.92 10.69
C LEU A 188 -3.25 8.16 11.92
N LEU A 189 -4.20 7.71 12.73
CA LEU A 189 -3.92 6.81 13.84
C LEU A 189 -4.14 5.37 13.39
N ARG A 190 -3.10 4.55 13.49
CA ARG A 190 -3.11 3.14 13.08
C ARG A 190 -2.83 2.25 14.28
N PRO A 191 -3.74 1.32 14.63
CA PRO A 191 -3.46 0.34 15.67
C PRO A 191 -2.46 -0.69 15.16
N GLN A 192 -1.62 -1.20 16.06
CA GLN A 192 -0.83 -2.38 15.77
C GLN A 192 -1.68 -3.66 15.81
N SER A 193 -2.75 -3.67 16.61
CA SER A 193 -3.72 -4.78 16.65
C SER A 193 -4.73 -4.67 15.50
N ALA A 194 -4.95 -5.78 14.78
CA ALA A 194 -5.93 -5.87 13.70
C ALA A 194 -7.40 -5.84 14.18
N GLU A 195 -7.64 -6.00 15.49
CA GLU A 195 -8.99 -5.95 16.07
C GLU A 195 -9.54 -4.52 16.18
N GLN A 196 -8.65 -3.52 16.13
CA GLN A 196 -9.00 -2.11 16.21
C GLN A 196 -8.95 -1.48 14.82
N ARG A 197 -9.80 -0.46 14.58
CA ARG A 197 -9.85 0.24 13.29
C ARG A 197 -8.94 1.47 13.30
N PRO A 198 -8.21 1.76 12.22
CA PRO A 198 -7.53 3.04 12.06
C PRO A 198 -8.53 4.21 12.10
N LEU A 199 -8.03 5.37 12.51
CA LEU A 199 -8.80 6.60 12.59
C LEU A 199 -8.12 7.68 11.75
N LEU A 200 -8.90 8.36 10.92
CA LEU A 200 -8.51 9.62 10.31
C LEU A 200 -9.04 10.77 11.17
N VAL A 201 -8.13 11.60 11.67
CA VAL A 201 -8.46 12.76 12.48
C VAL A 201 -8.11 14.03 11.69
N VAL A 202 -9.10 14.91 11.57
CA VAL A 202 -9.02 16.13 10.75
C VAL A 202 -9.42 17.32 11.62
N PRO A 203 -8.45 17.95 12.29
CA PRO A 203 -8.62 19.29 12.84
C PRO A 203 -8.74 20.29 11.68
N ALA A 204 -9.75 21.15 11.76
CA ALA A 204 -10.03 22.11 10.71
C ALA A 204 -10.60 23.41 11.28
N MET A 205 -10.33 24.50 10.56
CA MET A 205 -11.09 25.74 10.66
C MET A 205 -11.91 25.89 9.38
N THR A 206 -13.20 26.19 9.51
CA THR A 206 -14.10 26.31 8.37
C THR A 206 -14.95 27.56 8.45
N ARG A 207 -15.20 28.16 7.28
CA ARG A 207 -16.19 29.23 7.10
C ARG A 207 -17.50 28.70 6.56
N ALA A 208 -17.59 27.39 6.28
CA ALA A 208 -18.83 26.79 5.82
C ALA A 208 -19.92 26.96 6.91
N PRO A 209 -21.17 27.25 6.53
CA PRO A 209 -22.24 27.42 7.52
C PRO A 209 -22.50 26.14 8.33
N ALA A 210 -22.84 26.30 9.61
CA ALA A 210 -23.22 25.17 10.46
C ALA A 210 -24.39 24.35 9.85
N GLY A 211 -24.38 23.04 10.03
CA GLY A 211 -25.27 22.09 9.37
C GLY A 211 -24.86 21.72 7.94
N SER A 212 -23.81 22.33 7.36
CA SER A 212 -23.27 21.90 6.06
C SER A 212 -22.73 20.47 6.13
N ARG A 213 -22.84 19.75 5.01
CA ARG A 213 -22.36 18.37 4.85
C ARG A 213 -21.22 18.34 3.84
N LEU A 214 -20.04 17.94 4.29
CA LEU A 214 -18.86 17.77 3.45
C LEU A 214 -18.67 16.29 3.17
N ARG A 215 -18.64 15.89 1.90
CA ARG A 215 -18.24 14.54 1.52
C ARG A 215 -16.72 14.44 1.55
N VAL A 216 -16.19 13.57 2.40
CA VAL A 216 -14.76 13.25 2.45
C VAL A 216 -14.48 11.97 1.67
N GLN A 217 -13.44 11.98 0.86
CA GLN A 217 -12.98 10.82 0.10
C GLN A 217 -11.48 10.66 0.25
N VAL A 218 -11.04 9.48 0.66
CA VAL A 218 -9.64 9.08 0.62
C VAL A 218 -9.41 8.28 -0.65
N VAL A 219 -8.49 8.75 -1.47
CA VAL A 219 -8.23 8.26 -2.83
C VAL A 219 -6.80 7.77 -2.91
N GLY A 220 -6.62 6.54 -3.40
CA GLY A 220 -5.32 5.96 -3.74
C GLY A 220 -5.47 5.18 -5.04
N ASP A 221 -4.43 5.17 -5.88
CA ASP A 221 -4.43 4.48 -7.19
C ASP A 221 -5.67 4.78 -8.05
N GLN A 222 -6.09 6.05 -8.06
CA GLN A 222 -7.27 6.55 -8.80
C GLN A 222 -8.62 5.93 -8.40
N ARG A 223 -8.69 5.21 -7.27
CA ARG A 223 -9.93 4.67 -6.69
C ARG A 223 -10.21 5.28 -5.32
N THR A 224 -11.49 5.43 -4.99
CA THR A 224 -11.90 5.77 -3.62
C THR A 224 -11.68 4.55 -2.72
N LEU A 225 -10.78 4.69 -1.75
CA LEU A 225 -10.45 3.65 -0.78
C LEU A 225 -11.41 3.68 0.40
N ASP A 226 -11.74 4.88 0.86
CA ASP A 226 -12.62 5.13 2.00
C ASP A 226 -13.24 6.52 1.90
N GLY A 227 -14.21 6.83 2.75
CA GLY A 227 -14.85 8.14 2.80
C GLY A 227 -16.09 8.17 3.66
N GLY A 228 -16.70 9.35 3.74
CA GLY A 228 -17.86 9.57 4.57
C GLY A 228 -18.46 10.96 4.37
N ILE A 229 -19.40 11.31 5.24
CA ILE A 229 -20.01 12.64 5.29
C ILE A 229 -19.68 13.26 6.64
N LEU A 230 -19.01 14.41 6.60
CA LEU A 230 -18.68 15.23 7.76
C LEU A 230 -19.73 16.31 7.90
N LYS A 231 -20.19 16.54 9.13
CA LYS A 231 -21.11 17.62 9.45
C LYS A 231 -20.30 18.78 10.02
N VAL A 232 -20.61 19.99 9.58
CA VAL A 232 -20.05 21.22 10.12
C VAL A 232 -20.95 21.65 11.26
N ASP A 233 -20.44 21.72 12.49
CA ASP A 233 -21.22 22.15 13.65
C ASP A 233 -20.84 23.58 14.09
N GLY A 234 -19.62 24.03 13.74
CA GLY A 234 -19.10 25.35 14.07
C GLY A 234 -17.87 25.72 13.24
N PRO A 235 -17.28 26.89 13.51
CA PRO A 235 -16.11 27.39 12.77
C PRO A 235 -14.83 26.60 13.04
N GLU A 236 -14.75 25.95 14.20
CA GLU A 236 -13.63 25.09 14.59
C GLU A 236 -14.16 23.67 14.79
N MET A 237 -13.53 22.71 14.11
CA MET A 237 -14.00 21.34 14.05
C MET A 237 -12.83 20.37 14.18
N THR A 238 -13.05 19.25 14.88
CA THR A 238 -12.16 18.09 14.80
C THR A 238 -13.01 16.89 14.43
N TRP A 239 -12.89 16.44 13.18
CA TRP A 239 -13.59 15.23 12.72
C TRP A 239 -12.75 14.00 12.99
N VAL A 240 -13.37 12.98 13.58
CA VAL A 240 -12.78 11.66 13.78
C VAL A 240 -13.56 10.65 12.94
N LEU A 241 -12.91 10.10 11.94
CA LEU A 241 -13.48 9.13 11.02
C LEU A 241 -12.90 7.77 11.35
N PRO A 242 -13.72 6.79 11.77
CA PRO A 242 -13.31 5.40 11.80
C PRO A 242 -13.19 4.92 10.38
N MET A 243 -12.03 4.40 10.06
CA MET A 243 -11.71 4.04 8.70
C MET A 243 -11.68 2.52 8.59
N VAL A 244 -12.12 2.02 7.46
CA VAL A 244 -12.00 0.60 7.17
C VAL A 244 -10.61 0.42 6.57
N PRO A 245 -9.72 -0.36 7.21
CA PRO A 245 -8.43 -0.70 6.63
C PRO A 245 -8.67 -1.64 5.45
N ARG A 246 -9.24 -1.11 4.37
CA ARG A 246 -9.18 -1.72 3.06
C ARG A 246 -7.79 -1.37 2.55
N GLN A 247 -6.81 -2.17 2.95
CA GLN A 247 -5.60 -2.27 2.14
C GLN A 247 -4.74 -0.98 2.19
N TRP A 248 -4.59 -0.39 3.36
CA TRP A 248 -3.80 0.84 3.54
C TRP A 248 -2.33 0.51 3.73
N TYR A 249 -1.49 0.91 2.78
CA TYR A 249 -0.06 0.63 2.79
C TYR A 249 0.77 1.91 2.74
N ALA A 250 2.06 1.79 3.05
CA ALA A 250 2.95 2.93 3.18
C ALA A 250 2.95 3.87 1.95
N GLY A 251 2.39 5.05 1.99
CA GLY A 251 2.33 5.95 0.84
C GLY A 251 1.48 7.18 1.10
N LEU A 252 1.48 8.07 0.12
CA LEU A 252 0.77 9.34 0.19
C LEU A 252 -0.59 9.18 -0.49
N LEU A 253 -1.66 9.16 0.32
CA LEU A 253 -3.03 9.13 -0.17
C LEU A 253 -3.52 10.55 -0.45
N LYS A 254 -4.40 10.71 -1.43
CA LYS A 254 -5.10 11.98 -1.66
C LYS A 254 -6.36 12.01 -0.81
N VAL A 255 -6.65 13.16 -0.21
CA VAL A 255 -7.90 13.38 0.51
C VAL A 255 -8.65 14.52 -0.13
N GLN A 256 -9.93 14.29 -0.43
CA GLN A 256 -10.80 15.27 -1.05
C GLN A 256 -11.99 15.57 -0.15
N PHE A 257 -12.26 16.85 0.05
CA PHE A 257 -13.44 17.33 0.75
C PHE A 257 -14.30 18.04 -0.27
N VAL A 258 -15.54 17.62 -0.41
CA VAL A 258 -16.48 18.16 -1.39
C VAL A 258 -17.71 18.68 -0.68
N TRP A 259 -17.99 19.97 -0.84
CA TRP A 259 -19.30 20.53 -0.56
C TRP A 259 -20.08 20.56 -1.87
N SER A 260 -21.25 19.92 -1.88
CA SER A 260 -22.06 19.82 -3.11
C SER A 260 -23.17 20.85 -3.12
N TRP A 261 -23.23 21.61 -4.22
CA TRP A 261 -24.24 22.65 -4.42
C TRP A 261 -25.65 22.07 -4.48
N GLU A 262 -25.81 21.00 -5.27
CA GLU A 262 -27.11 20.35 -5.48
C GLU A 262 -27.65 19.70 -4.19
N ALA A 263 -26.76 19.22 -3.33
CA ALA A 263 -27.14 18.58 -2.07
C ALA A 263 -27.46 19.57 -0.93
N ALA A 264 -27.16 20.86 -1.11
CA ALA A 264 -27.42 21.89 -0.11
C ALA A 264 -28.85 22.45 -0.21
N THR A 265 -29.39 22.91 0.92
CA THR A 265 -30.65 23.68 0.94
C THR A 265 -30.44 25.09 0.38
N ASP A 266 -31.53 25.75 -0.04
CA ASP A 266 -31.45 27.09 -0.65
C ASP A 266 -30.80 28.11 0.30
N ASP A 267 -31.18 28.13 1.58
CA ASP A 267 -30.54 28.99 2.60
C ASP A 267 -29.01 28.77 2.70
N ARG A 268 -28.56 27.52 2.53
CA ARG A 268 -27.12 27.19 2.63
C ARG A 268 -26.38 27.53 1.34
N ARG A 269 -27.05 27.42 0.19
CA ARG A 269 -26.53 27.89 -1.09
C ARG A 269 -26.30 29.40 -1.05
N GLU A 270 -27.27 30.17 -0.58
CA GLU A 270 -27.15 31.63 -0.43
C GLU A 270 -25.98 32.01 0.48
N GLN A 271 -25.87 31.40 1.66
CA GLN A 271 -24.76 31.68 2.58
C GLN A 271 -23.39 31.35 1.99
N ILE A 272 -23.28 30.29 1.18
CA ILE A 272 -22.03 29.96 0.49
C ILE A 272 -21.74 30.95 -0.65
N LEU A 273 -22.77 31.46 -1.34
CA LEU A 273 -22.59 32.54 -2.32
C LEU A 273 -22.14 33.84 -1.67
N ASP A 274 -22.67 34.18 -0.49
CA ASP A 274 -22.24 35.36 0.26
C ASP A 274 -20.75 35.27 0.64
N LEU A 275 -20.26 34.06 0.92
CA LEU A 275 -18.87 33.80 1.25
C LEU A 275 -17.93 33.77 0.04
N ARG A 276 -18.39 33.26 -1.11
CA ARG A 276 -17.53 32.95 -2.26
C ARG A 276 -17.74 33.84 -3.48
N GLY A 277 -18.92 34.44 -3.62
CA GLY A 277 -19.34 35.19 -4.81
C GLY A 277 -20.37 34.47 -5.67
N ALA A 278 -21.18 35.26 -6.39
CA ALA A 278 -22.27 34.78 -7.24
C ALA A 278 -21.80 33.95 -8.46
N GLU A 279 -20.54 34.07 -8.87
CA GLU A 279 -19.92 33.30 -9.95
C GLU A 279 -19.80 31.79 -9.64
N PHE A 280 -20.04 31.39 -8.39
CA PHE A 280 -20.01 30.00 -7.94
C PHE A 280 -21.39 29.32 -7.88
N VAL A 281 -22.45 30.00 -8.35
CA VAL A 281 -23.79 29.39 -8.49
C VAL A 281 -23.69 28.10 -9.30
N GLY A 282 -24.29 27.03 -8.77
CA GLY A 282 -24.34 25.73 -9.44
C GLY A 282 -23.02 24.94 -9.40
N LYS A 283 -22.01 25.39 -8.65
CA LYS A 283 -20.69 24.75 -8.61
C LYS A 283 -20.41 24.11 -7.25
N ASP A 284 -19.98 22.86 -7.31
CA ASP A 284 -19.39 22.19 -6.15
C ASP A 284 -18.07 22.87 -5.75
N TRP A 285 -17.79 22.86 -4.45
CA TRP A 285 -16.51 23.28 -3.92
C TRP A 285 -15.71 22.04 -3.52
N VAL A 286 -14.41 22.05 -3.85
CA VAL A 286 -13.51 20.92 -3.59
C VAL A 286 -12.21 21.43 -2.96
N TRP A 287 -11.88 20.89 -1.80
CA TRP A 287 -10.55 20.99 -1.21
C TRP A 287 -9.79 19.66 -1.40
N ASN A 288 -8.50 19.77 -1.68
CA ASN A 288 -7.63 18.63 -1.93
C ASN A 288 -6.41 18.73 -1.02
N GLY A 289 -6.13 17.65 -0.29
CA GLY A 289 -4.95 17.49 0.54
C GLY A 289 -4.41 16.08 0.45
N VAL A 290 -3.54 15.75 1.39
CA VAL A 290 -2.77 14.51 1.41
C VAL A 290 -2.74 13.89 2.79
N LEU A 291 -2.69 12.56 2.83
CA LEU A 291 -2.63 11.78 4.04
C LEU A 291 -1.55 10.72 3.86
N SER A 292 -0.47 10.82 4.62
CA SER A 292 0.58 9.82 4.58
C SER A 292 0.19 8.64 5.45
N VAL A 293 0.14 7.46 4.84
CA VAL A 293 0.18 6.18 5.53
C VAL A 293 1.67 5.86 5.64
N ASP A 294 2.31 5.96 6.80
CA ASP A 294 3.77 5.79 6.89
C ASP A 294 4.65 6.84 6.17
N THR A 295 5.96 6.63 6.20
CA THR A 295 6.97 7.55 5.64
C THR A 295 7.20 7.30 4.15
N ALA A 296 7.60 8.34 3.41
CA ALA A 296 8.01 8.22 2.02
C ALA A 296 9.18 7.24 1.82
N ALA A 297 10.08 7.15 2.79
CA ALA A 297 11.20 6.19 2.77
C ALA A 297 10.70 4.74 2.82
N GLU A 298 9.75 4.45 3.70
CA GLU A 298 9.15 3.11 3.80
C GLU A 298 8.29 2.79 2.57
N ALA A 299 7.56 3.77 2.04
CA ALA A 299 6.83 3.65 0.79
C ALA A 299 7.77 3.25 -0.37
N LYS A 300 8.93 3.91 -0.48
CA LYS A 300 9.95 3.61 -1.47
C LYS A 300 10.54 2.21 -1.27
N ARG A 301 10.90 1.84 -0.03
CA ARG A 301 11.44 0.51 0.31
C ARG A 301 10.48 -0.61 -0.11
N GLN A 302 9.20 -0.49 0.24
CA GLN A 302 8.18 -1.45 -0.15
C GLN A 302 7.99 -1.49 -1.67
N GLY A 303 7.96 -0.34 -2.35
CA GLY A 303 7.89 -0.26 -3.81
C GLY A 303 9.06 -0.97 -4.51
N GLU A 304 10.28 -0.81 -4.02
CA GLU A 304 11.46 -1.53 -4.52
C GLU A 304 11.36 -3.05 -4.32
N GLU A 305 10.86 -3.49 -3.17
CA GLU A 305 10.68 -4.91 -2.87
C GLU A 305 9.64 -5.56 -3.79
N ILE A 306 8.54 -4.86 -4.06
CA ILE A 306 7.51 -5.31 -5.00
C ILE A 306 8.06 -5.39 -6.42
N ARG A 307 8.77 -4.36 -6.89
CA ARG A 307 9.42 -4.37 -8.22
C ARG A 307 10.38 -5.54 -8.34
N ARG A 308 11.21 -5.78 -7.33
CA ARG A 308 12.14 -6.92 -7.29
C ARG A 308 11.39 -8.25 -7.35
N TRP A 309 10.29 -8.39 -6.62
CA TRP A 309 9.48 -9.60 -6.63
C TRP A 309 8.88 -9.88 -8.02
N TYR A 310 8.28 -8.87 -8.68
CA TYR A 310 7.75 -9.04 -10.03
C TYR A 310 8.81 -9.40 -11.05
N ARG A 311 10.00 -8.76 -11.00
CA ARG A 311 11.11 -9.10 -11.92
C ARG A 311 11.51 -10.57 -11.77
N ARG A 312 11.66 -11.07 -10.54
CA ARG A 312 11.97 -12.49 -10.28
C ARG A 312 10.86 -13.43 -10.78
N ALA A 313 9.60 -13.07 -10.59
CA ALA A 313 8.46 -13.86 -11.08
C ALA A 313 8.46 -13.94 -12.62
N LEU A 314 8.70 -12.82 -13.31
CA LEU A 314 8.81 -12.76 -14.77
C LEU A 314 10.01 -13.57 -15.28
N GLU A 315 11.18 -13.42 -14.64
CA GLU A 315 12.37 -14.20 -14.97
C GLU A 315 12.10 -15.71 -14.87
N GLU A 316 11.46 -16.17 -13.79
CA GLU A 316 11.10 -17.58 -13.61
C GLU A 316 10.20 -18.08 -14.74
N VAL A 317 9.19 -17.30 -15.14
CA VAL A 317 8.25 -17.66 -16.21
C VAL A 317 8.95 -17.69 -17.57
N GLU A 318 9.77 -16.68 -17.87
CA GLU A 318 10.49 -16.61 -19.14
C GLU A 318 11.50 -17.73 -19.30
N MET A 319 12.27 -18.03 -18.25
CA MET A 319 13.25 -19.11 -18.26
C MET A 319 12.56 -20.48 -18.33
N SER A 320 11.47 -20.69 -17.58
CA SER A 320 10.66 -21.90 -17.68
C SER A 320 10.06 -22.11 -19.08
N ARG A 321 9.51 -21.05 -19.68
CA ARG A 321 8.98 -21.08 -21.06
C ARG A 321 10.08 -21.44 -22.06
N ASP A 322 11.24 -20.81 -21.92
CA ASP A 322 12.37 -20.99 -22.83
C ASP A 322 12.98 -22.39 -22.69
N LEU A 323 13.06 -22.94 -21.46
CA LEU A 323 13.42 -24.33 -21.21
C LEU A 323 12.48 -25.29 -21.95
N LEU A 324 11.16 -25.11 -21.80
CA LEU A 324 10.14 -25.93 -22.45
C LEU A 324 10.22 -25.85 -23.99
N LEU A 325 10.51 -24.66 -24.54
CA LEU A 325 10.70 -24.46 -25.98
C LEU A 325 11.93 -25.22 -26.51
N VAL A 326 13.05 -25.21 -25.78
CA VAL A 326 14.25 -25.94 -26.17
C VAL A 326 14.06 -27.44 -26.03
N ALA A 327 13.52 -27.89 -24.90
CA ALA A 327 13.19 -29.30 -24.65
C ALA A 327 12.25 -29.86 -25.72
N GLY A 328 11.17 -29.13 -26.07
CA GLY A 328 10.24 -29.55 -27.11
C GLY A 328 10.84 -29.54 -28.52
N ALA A 329 11.83 -28.69 -28.80
CA ALA A 329 12.57 -28.77 -30.05
C ALA A 329 13.50 -30.00 -30.09
N HIS A 330 14.25 -30.25 -29.01
CA HIS A 330 15.12 -31.42 -28.85
C HIS A 330 14.34 -32.73 -29.01
N ALA A 331 13.19 -32.85 -28.34
CA ALA A 331 12.31 -34.01 -28.44
C ALA A 331 11.88 -34.29 -29.90
N ARG A 332 11.61 -33.23 -30.67
CA ARG A 332 11.25 -33.32 -32.10
C ARG A 332 12.46 -33.48 -33.04
N GLY A 333 13.67 -33.63 -32.51
CA GLY A 333 14.91 -33.70 -33.29
C GLY A 333 15.27 -32.41 -34.02
N LYS A 334 14.67 -31.28 -33.63
CA LYS A 334 14.89 -29.96 -34.25
C LYS A 334 15.83 -29.11 -33.40
N ARG A 335 16.52 -28.17 -34.04
CA ARG A 335 17.23 -27.10 -33.32
C ARG A 335 16.24 -26.04 -32.89
N ALA A 336 16.22 -25.69 -31.61
CA ALA A 336 15.34 -24.64 -31.11
C ALA A 336 15.71 -23.28 -31.73
N ARG A 337 14.71 -22.50 -32.16
CA ARG A 337 14.95 -21.16 -32.72
C ARG A 337 15.60 -20.22 -31.70
N LEU A 338 15.36 -20.46 -30.40
CA LEU A 338 15.96 -19.72 -29.28
C LEU A 338 17.49 -19.77 -29.30
N VAL A 339 18.10 -20.84 -29.85
CA VAL A 339 19.57 -20.98 -29.94
C VAL A 339 20.19 -19.95 -30.91
N ARG A 340 19.38 -19.17 -31.64
CA ARG A 340 19.84 -18.05 -32.47
C ARG A 340 19.81 -16.69 -31.76
N ASP A 341 19.32 -16.67 -30.52
CA ASP A 341 19.23 -15.49 -29.68
C ASP A 341 20.19 -15.71 -28.50
N ASP A 342 21.43 -15.25 -28.69
CA ASP A 342 22.56 -15.57 -27.80
C ASP A 342 22.30 -15.05 -26.38
N ASP A 343 21.66 -13.88 -26.24
CA ASP A 343 21.36 -13.28 -24.94
C ASP A 343 20.28 -14.07 -24.17
N ARG A 344 19.19 -14.44 -24.85
CA ARG A 344 18.14 -15.25 -24.21
C ARG A 344 18.60 -16.67 -23.93
N TYR A 345 19.36 -17.26 -24.84
CA TYR A 345 19.87 -18.60 -24.64
C TYR A 345 20.90 -18.64 -23.49
N SER A 346 21.81 -17.67 -23.42
CA SER A 346 22.78 -17.56 -22.32
C SER A 346 22.09 -17.42 -20.96
N ARG A 347 21.02 -16.61 -20.87
CA ARG A 347 20.20 -16.50 -19.65
C ARG A 347 19.54 -17.82 -19.29
N LEU A 348 18.96 -18.52 -20.27
CA LEU A 348 18.38 -19.84 -20.04
C LEU A 348 19.41 -20.82 -19.46
N LEU A 349 20.67 -20.78 -19.91
CA LEU A 349 21.72 -21.67 -19.39
C LEU A 349 22.06 -21.41 -17.92
N THR A 350 21.72 -20.25 -17.37
CA THR A 350 21.87 -19.94 -15.94
C THR A 350 20.67 -20.42 -15.10
N TYR A 351 19.60 -20.89 -15.75
CA TYR A 351 18.40 -21.37 -15.06
C TYR A 351 18.70 -22.67 -14.29
N PRO A 352 18.24 -22.85 -13.03
CA PRO A 352 18.57 -24.03 -12.24
C PRO A 352 18.19 -25.37 -12.87
N LEU A 353 17.19 -25.41 -13.75
CA LEU A 353 16.78 -26.63 -14.47
C LEU A 353 17.35 -26.70 -15.90
N ALA A 354 18.35 -25.88 -16.26
CA ALA A 354 18.93 -25.89 -17.59
C ALA A 354 19.63 -27.22 -17.93
N GLY A 355 20.30 -27.84 -16.96
CA GLY A 355 21.01 -29.12 -17.14
C GLY A 355 20.10 -30.28 -17.57
N VAL A 356 18.79 -30.16 -17.33
CA VAL A 356 17.80 -31.15 -17.79
C VAL A 356 17.79 -31.28 -19.31
N LEU A 357 18.18 -30.25 -20.05
CA LEU A 357 18.23 -30.28 -21.51
C LEU A 357 19.21 -31.32 -22.06
N ASP A 358 20.28 -31.63 -21.31
CA ASP A 358 21.28 -32.63 -21.68
C ASP A 358 20.75 -34.04 -21.40
N ASP A 359 20.07 -34.22 -20.27
CA ASP A 359 19.49 -35.51 -19.83
C ASP A 359 18.29 -35.96 -20.69
N LEU A 360 17.59 -35.01 -21.33
CA LEU A 360 16.37 -35.30 -22.09
C LEU A 360 16.63 -36.04 -23.40
N GLY A 361 17.86 -36.01 -23.94
CA GLY A 361 18.17 -36.59 -25.25
C GLY A 361 17.42 -35.91 -26.41
N ARG A 362 17.44 -36.54 -27.60
CA ARG A 362 16.86 -35.96 -28.83
C ARG A 362 16.14 -37.00 -29.69
N GLY A 363 15.04 -36.58 -30.32
CA GLY A 363 14.30 -37.40 -31.28
C GLY A 363 13.90 -38.76 -30.70
N LYS A 364 14.28 -39.85 -31.38
CA LYS A 364 14.01 -41.22 -30.92
C LYS A 364 14.65 -41.57 -29.57
N GLY A 365 15.73 -40.89 -29.19
CA GLY A 365 16.41 -41.04 -27.90
C GLY A 365 15.88 -40.12 -26.80
N PHE A 366 14.69 -39.54 -26.97
CA PHE A 366 14.09 -38.65 -25.98
C PHE A 366 13.68 -39.41 -24.72
N ALA A 367 14.16 -38.96 -23.56
CA ALA A 367 13.95 -39.60 -22.25
C ALA A 367 12.62 -39.17 -21.61
N GLU A 368 11.55 -39.89 -21.92
CA GLU A 368 10.20 -39.59 -21.42
C GLU A 368 10.09 -39.52 -19.90
N LYS A 369 10.72 -40.46 -19.19
CA LYS A 369 10.67 -40.48 -17.73
C LYS A 369 11.24 -39.19 -17.13
N ARG A 370 12.35 -38.70 -17.70
CA ARG A 370 12.97 -37.43 -17.29
C ARG A 370 12.10 -36.23 -17.64
N TRP A 371 11.46 -36.26 -18.81
CA TRP A 371 10.47 -35.25 -19.21
C TRP A 371 9.28 -35.18 -18.26
N ARG A 372 8.75 -36.33 -17.83
CA ARG A 372 7.68 -36.39 -16.83
C ARG A 372 8.12 -35.83 -15.49
N GLN A 373 9.31 -36.20 -15.02
CA GLN A 373 9.87 -35.64 -13.78
C GLN A 373 9.97 -34.11 -13.84
N LEU A 374 10.41 -33.55 -14.97
CA LEU A 374 10.45 -32.10 -15.16
C LEU A 374 9.06 -31.45 -15.05
N LEU A 375 8.06 -32.02 -15.73
CA LEU A 375 6.72 -31.44 -15.82
C LEU A 375 5.85 -31.66 -14.58
N ASP A 376 6.00 -32.80 -13.92
CA ASP A 376 5.13 -33.23 -12.82
C ASP A 376 5.69 -32.86 -11.44
N GLU A 377 7.01 -32.70 -11.32
CA GLU A 377 7.67 -32.49 -10.02
C GLU A 377 8.47 -31.18 -10.00
N GLU A 378 9.47 -31.04 -10.86
CA GLU A 378 10.47 -29.96 -10.73
C GLU A 378 9.91 -28.58 -11.06
N LEU A 379 9.21 -28.43 -12.19
CA LEU A 379 8.58 -27.16 -12.57
C LEU A 379 7.46 -26.76 -11.59
N PRO A 380 6.50 -27.63 -11.23
CA PRO A 380 5.50 -27.31 -10.22
C PRO A 380 6.10 -26.90 -8.86
N LEU A 381 7.16 -27.57 -8.41
CA LEU A 381 7.84 -27.23 -7.16
C LEU A 381 8.41 -25.81 -7.20
N ARG A 382 8.98 -25.40 -8.34
CA ARG A 382 9.52 -24.04 -8.54
C ARG A 382 8.45 -22.98 -8.71
N TRP A 383 7.30 -23.33 -9.27
CA TRP A 383 6.19 -22.41 -9.52
C TRP A 383 5.34 -22.17 -8.27
N LYS A 384 5.28 -23.14 -7.36
CA LYS A 384 4.49 -23.09 -6.12
C LYS A 384 4.66 -21.78 -5.33
N PRO A 385 5.89 -21.27 -5.09
CA PRO A 385 6.08 -20.02 -4.35
C PRO A 385 5.51 -18.78 -5.02
N TRP A 386 5.08 -18.82 -6.28
CA TRP A 386 4.58 -17.65 -7.01
C TRP A 386 3.06 -17.64 -7.19
N VAL A 387 2.42 -18.81 -7.04
CA VAL A 387 0.97 -18.98 -7.19
C VAL A 387 0.22 -18.91 -5.86
N GLU A 388 0.94 -19.01 -4.75
CA GLU A 388 0.39 -18.91 -3.40
C GLU A 388 -0.13 -17.49 -3.12
N PRO A 389 -1.36 -17.31 -2.60
CA PRO A 389 -1.92 -15.97 -2.31
C PRO A 389 -1.03 -15.11 -1.39
N GLN A 390 -0.34 -15.74 -0.45
CA GLN A 390 0.61 -15.09 0.47
C GLN A 390 1.94 -14.72 -0.18
N ALA A 391 2.23 -15.21 -1.39
CA ALA A 391 3.48 -14.94 -2.08
C ALA A 391 3.59 -13.51 -2.58
N ILE A 392 2.46 -12.87 -2.85
CA ILE A 392 2.42 -11.53 -3.42
C ILE A 392 2.71 -10.53 -2.30
N PRO A 393 3.84 -9.81 -2.34
CA PRO A 393 4.14 -8.81 -1.34
C PRO A 393 3.21 -7.60 -1.56
N TRP A 394 2.47 -7.21 -0.53
CA TRP A 394 1.53 -6.07 -0.54
C TRP A 394 0.58 -6.08 -1.78
N PRO A 395 -0.29 -7.09 -1.93
CA PRO A 395 -1.03 -7.40 -3.16
C PRO A 395 -1.93 -6.27 -3.68
N ASP A 396 -2.28 -5.32 -2.83
CA ASP A 396 -3.24 -4.27 -3.13
C ASP A 396 -2.63 -2.95 -3.61
N ARG A 397 -1.30 -2.80 -3.54
CA ARG A 397 -0.60 -1.70 -4.24
C ARG A 397 -0.58 -1.91 -5.75
N TYR A 398 -0.74 -3.16 -6.19
CA TYR A 398 -0.62 -3.54 -7.60
C TYR A 398 -1.71 -4.53 -7.99
N PRO A 399 -3.00 -4.23 -7.76
CA PRO A 399 -4.06 -5.21 -7.89
C PRO A 399 -4.17 -5.77 -9.31
N GLY A 400 -3.81 -4.98 -10.33
CA GLY A 400 -3.79 -5.44 -11.72
C GLY A 400 -2.70 -6.51 -11.97
N PRO A 401 -1.41 -6.15 -11.92
CA PRO A 401 -0.32 -7.10 -12.14
C PRO A 401 -0.29 -8.27 -11.13
N ALA A 402 -0.66 -8.02 -9.86
CA ALA A 402 -0.63 -9.03 -8.80
C ALA A 402 -1.59 -10.18 -9.07
N ARG A 403 -2.83 -9.85 -9.50
CA ARG A 403 -3.84 -10.85 -9.87
C ARG A 403 -3.45 -11.65 -11.10
N ASN A 404 -2.62 -11.08 -11.97
CA ASN A 404 -2.18 -11.73 -13.20
C ASN A 404 -1.02 -12.71 -12.99
N ILE A 405 -0.28 -12.65 -11.88
CA ILE A 405 0.84 -13.57 -11.64
C ILE A 405 0.37 -15.03 -11.48
N PRO A 406 -0.63 -15.35 -10.62
CA PRO A 406 -1.17 -16.71 -10.56
C PRO A 406 -1.67 -17.18 -11.93
N LEU A 407 -2.38 -16.32 -12.67
CA LEU A 407 -2.87 -16.62 -14.03
C LEU A 407 -1.73 -16.87 -15.02
N LEU A 408 -0.62 -16.14 -14.90
CA LEU A 408 0.58 -16.31 -15.73
C LEU A 408 1.19 -17.70 -15.50
N PHE A 409 1.38 -18.11 -14.24
CA PHE A 409 1.90 -19.44 -13.91
C PHE A 409 0.92 -20.56 -14.25
N HIS A 410 -0.40 -20.35 -14.09
CA HIS A 410 -1.41 -21.30 -14.57
C HIS A 410 -1.36 -21.46 -16.10
N THR A 411 -1.19 -20.37 -16.84
CA THR A 411 -1.04 -20.39 -18.30
C THR A 411 0.25 -21.11 -18.71
N LEU A 412 1.33 -20.93 -17.95
CA LEU A 412 2.61 -21.62 -18.17
C LEU A 412 2.48 -23.13 -17.91
N ALA A 413 1.75 -23.52 -16.87
CA ALA A 413 1.42 -24.92 -16.60
C ALA A 413 0.57 -25.52 -17.72
N LYS A 414 -0.45 -24.80 -18.23
CA LYS A 414 -1.22 -25.25 -19.39
C LYS A 414 -0.31 -25.44 -20.61
N TYR A 415 0.58 -24.49 -20.87
CA TYR A 415 1.53 -24.55 -21.97
C TYR A 415 2.44 -25.78 -21.88
N SER A 416 2.93 -26.14 -20.68
CA SER A 416 3.79 -27.30 -20.49
C SER A 416 3.09 -28.62 -20.82
N ARG A 417 1.79 -28.75 -20.48
CA ARG A 417 0.95 -29.91 -20.85
C ARG A 417 0.67 -29.98 -22.35
N LEU A 418 0.43 -28.84 -22.99
CA LEU A 418 0.28 -28.74 -24.45
C LEU A 418 1.58 -29.12 -25.17
N GLU A 419 2.74 -28.64 -24.70
CA GLU A 419 4.04 -29.02 -25.26
C GLU A 419 4.26 -30.53 -25.16
N SER A 420 3.96 -31.14 -24.00
CA SER A 420 4.06 -32.58 -23.80
C SER A 420 3.21 -33.36 -24.82
N THR A 421 1.96 -32.94 -25.01
CA THR A 421 1.04 -33.54 -25.99
C THR A 421 1.63 -33.50 -27.40
N VAL A 422 2.14 -32.34 -27.82
CA VAL A 422 2.75 -32.15 -29.15
C VAL A 422 4.04 -32.97 -29.31
N ILE A 423 4.83 -33.13 -28.24
CA ILE A 423 6.02 -33.98 -28.26
C ILE A 423 5.62 -35.45 -28.48
N TYR A 424 4.67 -35.99 -27.70
CA TYR A 424 4.24 -37.38 -27.84
C TYR A 424 3.66 -37.67 -29.22
N MET A 425 2.82 -36.77 -29.74
CA MET A 425 2.30 -36.87 -31.11
C MET A 425 3.41 -36.90 -32.16
N ALA A 426 4.40 -36.01 -32.04
CA ALA A 426 5.53 -35.97 -32.98
C ALA A 426 6.43 -37.21 -32.91
N LEU A 427 6.46 -37.89 -31.77
CA LEU A 427 7.18 -39.15 -31.58
C LEU A 427 6.36 -40.39 -31.98
N GLY A 428 5.09 -40.22 -32.39
CA GLY A 428 4.18 -41.32 -32.72
C GLY A 428 3.76 -42.14 -31.49
N LYS A 429 3.74 -41.52 -30.32
CA LYS A 429 3.44 -42.17 -29.03
C LYS A 429 2.08 -41.73 -28.51
N GLU A 430 1.47 -42.59 -27.70
CA GLU A 430 0.27 -42.23 -26.96
C GLU A 430 0.58 -41.09 -25.98
N ARG A 431 -0.39 -40.18 -25.81
CA ARG A 431 -0.27 -39.09 -24.86
C ARG A 431 -0.24 -39.62 -23.43
N HIS A 432 0.40 -38.86 -22.54
CA HIS A 432 0.32 -39.16 -21.11
C HIS A 432 -1.05 -38.77 -20.52
N ARG A 433 -1.52 -39.49 -19.50
CA ARG A 433 -2.84 -39.25 -18.85
C ARG A 433 -3.04 -37.84 -18.27
N ASN A 434 -1.96 -37.18 -17.89
CA ASN A 434 -1.96 -35.82 -17.32
C ASN A 434 -1.73 -34.74 -18.37
N ASP A 435 -1.66 -35.11 -19.66
CA ASP A 435 -1.46 -34.16 -20.74
C ASP A 435 -2.79 -33.60 -21.24
N PHE A 436 -2.69 -32.51 -21.99
CA PHE A 436 -3.86 -31.80 -22.49
C PHE A 436 -4.72 -32.73 -23.38
N VAL A 437 -6.01 -32.76 -23.07
CA VAL A 437 -7.04 -33.37 -23.91
C VAL A 437 -7.74 -32.23 -24.63
N ALA A 438 -7.70 -32.25 -25.96
CA ALA A 438 -8.53 -31.33 -26.73
C ALA A 438 -9.98 -31.80 -26.62
N ASP A 439 -10.80 -31.08 -25.83
CA ASP A 439 -12.25 -31.29 -25.74
C ASP A 439 -13.01 -30.59 -26.89
N PHE A 440 -12.29 -29.96 -27.83
CA PHE A 440 -12.82 -29.19 -28.97
C PHE A 440 -12.12 -29.62 -30.29
N ASP A 441 -12.72 -29.27 -31.44
CA ASP A 441 -12.25 -29.53 -32.81
C ASP A 441 -10.87 -28.92 -33.19
N TRP A 442 -10.11 -28.39 -32.24
CA TRP A 442 -8.86 -27.68 -32.50
C TRP A 442 -7.63 -28.57 -32.27
N ASP A 443 -6.71 -28.58 -33.24
CA ASP A 443 -5.42 -29.26 -33.15
C ASP A 443 -4.58 -28.76 -31.95
N PRO A 444 -4.05 -29.64 -31.07
CA PRO A 444 -3.15 -29.29 -29.97
C PRO A 444 -2.00 -28.34 -30.35
N ALA A 445 -1.47 -28.40 -31.58
CA ALA A 445 -0.43 -27.49 -32.04
C ALA A 445 -0.92 -26.03 -32.17
N THR A 446 -2.19 -25.84 -32.52
CA THR A 446 -2.83 -24.52 -32.62
C THR A 446 -3.04 -23.94 -31.22
N GLU A 447 -3.60 -24.71 -30.28
CA GLU A 447 -3.83 -24.27 -28.90
C GLU A 447 -2.51 -23.95 -28.17
N ARG A 448 -1.46 -24.74 -28.42
CA ARG A 448 -0.09 -24.46 -27.96
C ARG A 448 0.39 -23.08 -28.42
N THR A 449 0.19 -22.74 -29.69
CA THR A 449 0.64 -21.47 -30.27
C THR A 449 -0.12 -20.29 -29.69
N GLN A 450 -1.44 -20.43 -29.51
CA GLN A 450 -2.27 -19.40 -28.88
C GLN A 450 -1.92 -19.21 -27.40
N THR A 451 -1.67 -20.29 -26.66
CA THR A 451 -1.27 -20.23 -25.24
C THR A 451 0.08 -19.53 -25.08
N LEU A 452 1.04 -19.79 -25.98
CA LEU A 452 2.30 -19.07 -26.00
C LEU A 452 2.13 -17.57 -26.30
N GLY A 453 1.16 -17.21 -27.17
CA GLY A 453 0.77 -15.82 -27.40
C GLY A 453 0.20 -15.16 -26.14
N LYS A 454 -0.69 -15.86 -25.41
CA LYS A 454 -1.24 -15.37 -24.13
C LYS A 454 -0.15 -15.13 -23.08
N LEU A 455 0.83 -16.04 -22.97
CA LEU A 455 1.98 -15.86 -22.08
C LEU A 455 2.77 -14.57 -22.39
N ARG A 456 3.01 -14.30 -23.67
CA ARG A 456 3.71 -13.06 -24.08
C ARG A 456 2.92 -11.82 -23.69
N ASN A 457 1.62 -11.79 -23.98
CA ASN A 457 0.77 -10.65 -23.63
C ASN A 457 0.75 -10.39 -22.12
N PHE A 458 0.70 -11.43 -21.28
CA PHE A 458 0.79 -11.26 -19.83
C PHE A 458 2.15 -10.71 -19.38
N ILE A 459 3.25 -11.23 -19.94
CA ILE A 459 4.61 -10.74 -19.64
C ILE A 459 4.73 -9.26 -20.03
N ASP A 460 4.29 -8.89 -21.23
CA ASP A 460 4.39 -7.53 -21.74
C ASP A 460 3.52 -6.56 -20.92
N ALA A 461 2.29 -6.95 -20.56
CA ALA A 461 1.41 -6.15 -19.71
C ALA A 461 2.00 -5.91 -18.30
N ILE A 462 2.67 -6.91 -17.72
CA ILE A 462 3.32 -6.74 -16.41
C ILE A 462 4.57 -5.85 -16.55
N ARG A 463 5.34 -5.98 -17.63
CA ARG A 463 6.50 -5.11 -17.90
C ARG A 463 6.11 -3.66 -18.10
N GLU A 464 5.09 -3.39 -18.90
CA GLU A 464 4.56 -2.04 -19.11
C GLU A 464 4.17 -1.41 -17.77
N LYS A 465 3.50 -2.18 -16.89
CA LYS A 465 3.19 -1.72 -15.54
C LYS A 465 4.41 -1.51 -14.66
N LEU A 466 5.46 -2.33 -14.77
CA LEU A 466 6.70 -2.07 -14.03
C LEU A 466 7.42 -0.81 -14.51
N GLU A 467 7.40 -0.53 -15.82
CA GLU A 467 8.01 0.66 -16.41
C GLU A 467 7.27 1.96 -16.04
N GLU A 468 5.93 1.93 -15.96
CA GLU A 468 5.15 3.04 -15.40
C GLU A 468 5.63 3.40 -13.99
N LEU A 469 5.93 2.39 -13.17
CA LEU A 469 6.35 2.55 -11.78
C LEU A 469 7.82 2.89 -11.59
N GLU A 470 8.62 2.87 -12.64
CA GLU A 470 9.99 3.35 -12.61
C GLU A 470 10.08 4.84 -12.94
N LYS A 471 9.00 5.41 -13.49
CA LYS A 471 8.90 6.83 -13.87
C LYS A 471 8.28 7.69 -12.77
N ASP A 472 7.50 7.09 -11.88
CA ASP A 472 6.95 7.68 -10.65
C ASP A 472 7.88 7.44 -9.45
#